data_AF-A0A965ZV29-F1
#
_entry.id   AF-A0A965ZV29-F1
#
_cell.length_a   1.000
_cell.length_b   1.000
_cell.length_c   1.000
_cell.angle_alpha   90.00
_cell.angle_beta   90.00
_cell.angle_gamma   90.00
#
_symmetry.space_group_name_H-M   'P 1'
#
loop_
_entity.id
_entity.type
_entity.pdbx_description
1 polymer ?
#
loop_
_entity_poly.entity_id
_entity_poly.type
_entity_poly.pdbx_seq_one_letter_code
_entity_poly.pdbx_strand_id
1 'polypeptide(L)'
;MASELRERITAVNESIAARGIEAPPEDQLIRETLDRLILENIQLQKGRRVGVRISDAQLNTAMQRIAAQNRMTLDQFRQALEQQGQSYAAMREQVRREMIIQRVQGGNVNQRIQITDQEVDNFLTTEEGQKMAQPEYHILHALLAVPPGAGSAEIDAAQAHVDKLVGRIRAGESFEQVISSSTGKYTFSGGDLGWRKRDDLPSLFSDAAPGLAAGETSDPIRSDSGFHIIYMAEKRGGEQMVAQTKVRHILVKPSEIMTDEQARDLVAELKSRALAGEDFGDLAREYSEDIGSAQEGGDLGWTSPGQMVPEFEQAMNATTVDEISDPVRSQFGW
;
A
#
# COMPACT_ATOMS: atom_id res chain seq x y z
N MET A 1 12.16 37.60 -15.84
CA MET A 1 13.54 37.06 -15.81
C MET A 1 14.56 38.02 -15.23
N ALA A 2 14.85 39.21 -15.80
CA ALA A 2 15.90 40.08 -15.23
C ALA A 2 15.59 40.60 -13.81
N SER A 3 14.33 40.91 -13.50
CA SER A 3 13.88 41.27 -12.15
C SER A 3 13.91 40.08 -11.19
N GLU A 4 13.36 38.94 -11.59
CA GLU A 4 13.32 37.68 -10.82
C GLU A 4 14.72 37.16 -10.48
N LEU A 5 15.68 37.30 -11.40
CA LEU A 5 17.07 36.90 -11.18
C LEU A 5 17.69 37.73 -10.05
N ARG A 6 17.52 39.05 -10.05
CA ARG A 6 18.03 39.91 -8.97
C ARG A 6 17.39 39.56 -7.64
N GLU A 7 16.08 39.36 -7.62
CA GLU A 7 15.32 39.03 -6.41
C GLU A 7 15.78 37.69 -5.82
N ARG A 8 16.01 36.67 -6.67
CA ARG A 8 16.50 35.36 -6.26
C ARG A 8 17.96 35.41 -5.78
N ILE A 9 18.82 36.21 -6.42
CA ILE A 9 20.20 36.44 -5.97
C ILE A 9 20.22 37.11 -4.59
N THR A 10 19.41 38.15 -4.37
CA THR A 10 19.30 38.80 -3.06
C THR A 10 18.89 37.80 -1.98
N ALA A 11 17.85 37.00 -2.23
CA ALA A 11 17.39 35.98 -1.27
C ALA A 11 18.45 34.90 -0.98
N VAL A 12 19.21 34.46 -1.99
CA VAL A 12 20.30 33.49 -1.80
C VAL A 12 21.43 34.10 -0.97
N ASN A 13 21.82 35.35 -1.24
CA ASN A 13 22.84 36.06 -0.47
C ASN A 13 22.44 36.24 1.00
N GLU A 14 21.19 36.63 1.26
CA GLU A 14 20.65 36.72 2.62
C GLU A 14 20.69 35.37 3.34
N SER A 15 20.32 34.28 2.65
CA SER A 15 20.39 32.93 3.21
C SER A 15 21.82 32.45 3.47
N ILE A 16 22.80 32.82 2.63
CA ILE A 16 24.21 32.48 2.83
C ILE A 16 24.74 33.21 4.06
N ALA A 17 24.47 34.51 4.16
CA ALA A 17 24.86 35.35 5.29
C ALA A 17 24.28 34.83 6.62
N ALA A 18 22.99 34.47 6.63
CA ALA A 18 22.32 33.93 7.81
C ALA A 18 22.90 32.59 8.31
N ARG A 19 23.51 31.80 7.41
CA ARG A 19 24.11 30.49 7.74
C ARG A 19 25.62 30.57 8.00
N GLY A 20 26.24 31.74 7.84
CA GLY A 20 27.69 31.92 8.01
C GLY A 20 28.53 31.13 7.02
N ILE A 21 28.00 30.86 5.81
CA ILE A 21 28.71 30.14 4.75
C ILE A 21 29.49 31.17 3.91
N GLU A 22 30.69 30.81 3.45
CA GLU A 22 31.45 31.66 2.52
C GLU A 22 30.71 31.77 1.17
N ALA A 23 30.51 33.00 0.70
CA ALA A 23 29.76 33.24 -0.52
C ALA A 23 30.60 32.82 -1.75
N PRO A 24 30.01 32.08 -2.71
CA PRO A 24 30.68 31.77 -3.97
C PRO A 24 30.91 33.06 -4.78
N PRO A 25 31.81 33.03 -5.78
CA PRO A 25 31.99 34.14 -6.72
C PRO A 25 30.67 34.62 -7.33
N GLU A 26 30.52 35.94 -7.47
CA GLU A 26 29.25 36.56 -7.92
C GLU A 26 28.83 36.05 -9.31
N ASP A 27 29.78 35.85 -10.22
CA ASP A 27 29.54 35.32 -11.56
C ASP A 27 29.02 33.87 -11.55
N GLN A 28 29.55 33.05 -10.63
CA GLN A 28 29.06 31.69 -10.41
C GLN A 28 27.63 31.71 -9.84
N LEU A 29 27.39 32.55 -8.83
CA LEU A 29 26.08 32.69 -8.20
C LEU A 29 25.00 33.13 -9.21
N ILE A 30 25.32 34.12 -10.05
CA ILE A 30 24.44 34.60 -11.12
C ILE A 30 24.11 33.46 -12.09
N ARG A 31 25.13 32.70 -12.53
CA ARG A 31 24.96 31.62 -13.50
C ARG A 31 24.07 30.50 -12.95
N GLU A 32 24.38 30.00 -11.76
CA GLU A 32 23.61 28.91 -11.14
C GLU A 32 22.16 29.33 -10.85
N THR A 33 21.95 30.57 -10.41
CA THR A 33 20.60 31.09 -10.18
C THR A 33 19.82 31.23 -11.48
N LEU A 34 20.47 31.69 -12.56
CA LEU A 34 19.87 31.78 -13.88
C LEU A 34 19.49 30.40 -14.42
N ASP A 35 20.38 29.41 -14.34
CA ASP A 35 20.11 28.04 -14.79
C ASP A 35 18.92 27.44 -14.04
N ARG A 36 18.84 27.66 -12.73
CA ARG A 36 17.69 27.23 -11.92
C ARG A 36 16.39 27.90 -12.36
N LEU A 37 16.41 29.20 -12.63
CA LEU A 37 15.24 29.94 -13.13
C LEU A 37 14.80 29.50 -14.52
N ILE A 38 15.75 29.17 -15.41
CA ILE A 38 15.46 28.63 -16.74
C ILE A 38 14.76 27.27 -16.60
N LEU A 39 15.32 26.37 -15.79
CA LEU A 39 14.74 25.04 -15.57
C LEU A 39 13.34 25.13 -14.95
N GLU A 40 13.17 25.99 -13.95
CA GLU A 40 11.88 26.26 -13.30
C GLU A 40 10.83 26.71 -14.32
N ASN A 41 11.20 27.68 -15.18
CA ASN A 41 10.32 28.17 -16.24
C ASN A 41 9.94 27.09 -17.25
N ILE A 42 10.90 26.27 -17.69
CA ILE A 42 10.64 25.16 -18.62
C ILE A 42 9.65 24.16 -18.00
N GLN A 43 9.82 23.81 -16.72
CA GLN A 43 8.93 22.89 -16.01
C GLN A 43 7.52 23.46 -15.86
N LEU A 44 7.39 24.75 -15.53
CA LEU A 44 6.09 25.43 -15.44
C LEU A 44 5.39 25.51 -16.79
N GLN A 45 6.11 25.83 -17.87
CA GLN A 45 5.57 25.82 -19.23
C GLN A 45 5.09 24.42 -19.64
N LYS A 46 5.85 23.38 -19.30
CA LYS A 46 5.44 21.99 -19.52
C LYS A 46 4.17 21.65 -18.74
N GLY A 47 4.12 22.02 -17.45
CA GLY A 47 2.93 21.84 -16.61
C GLY A 47 1.68 22.48 -17.21
N ARG A 48 1.79 23.70 -17.74
CA ARG A 48 0.69 24.37 -18.47
C ARG A 48 0.27 23.61 -19.73
N ARG A 49 1.24 23.16 -20.53
CA ARG A 49 0.99 22.42 -21.77
C ARG A 49 0.25 21.10 -21.52
N VAL A 50 0.59 20.40 -20.44
CA VAL A 50 -0.04 19.12 -20.06
C VAL A 50 -1.24 19.29 -19.11
N GLY A 51 -1.72 20.52 -18.91
CA GLY A 51 -2.93 20.79 -18.13
C GLY A 51 -2.81 20.61 -16.62
N VAL A 52 -1.60 20.60 -16.04
CA VAL A 52 -1.40 20.50 -14.59
C VAL A 52 -2.00 21.74 -13.90
N ARG A 53 -2.99 21.52 -13.03
CA ARG A 53 -3.63 22.54 -12.21
C ARG A 53 -3.54 22.16 -10.74
N ILE A 54 -3.36 23.16 -9.88
CA ILE A 54 -3.42 23.02 -8.44
C ILE A 54 -4.67 23.74 -7.96
N SER A 55 -5.60 22.99 -7.36
CA SER A 55 -6.81 23.57 -6.80
C SER A 55 -6.51 24.43 -5.58
N ASP A 56 -7.37 25.40 -5.28
CA ASP A 56 -7.21 26.25 -4.09
C ASP A 56 -7.27 25.47 -2.78
N ALA A 57 -8.03 24.35 -2.75
CA ALA A 57 -8.08 23.44 -1.61
C ALA A 57 -6.72 22.77 -1.37
N GLN A 58 -6.11 22.19 -2.41
CA GLN A 58 -4.78 21.58 -2.32
C GLN A 58 -3.72 22.61 -1.88
N LEU A 59 -3.82 23.83 -2.40
CA LEU A 59 -2.91 24.92 -2.03
C LEU A 59 -3.11 25.36 -0.58
N ASN A 60 -4.35 25.46 -0.09
CA ASN A 60 -4.64 25.73 1.32
C ASN A 60 -4.04 24.66 2.24
N THR A 61 -4.21 23.38 1.91
CA THR A 61 -3.63 22.28 2.67
C THR A 61 -2.10 22.35 2.70
N ALA A 62 -1.46 22.66 1.56
CA ALA A 62 -0.01 22.86 1.50
C ALA A 62 0.44 24.01 2.41
N MET A 63 -0.25 25.15 2.36
CA MET A 63 0.04 26.31 3.22
C MET A 63 -0.12 25.99 4.72
N GLN A 64 -1.16 25.22 5.09
CA GLN A 64 -1.35 24.77 6.46
C GLN A 64 -0.21 23.87 6.95
N ARG A 65 0.30 22.97 6.11
CA ARG A 65 1.45 22.13 6.45
C ARG A 65 2.72 22.95 6.66
N ILE A 66 2.97 23.95 5.81
CA ILE A 66 4.12 24.86 5.95
C ILE A 66 4.01 25.65 7.25
N ALA A 67 2.83 26.19 7.55
CA ALA A 67 2.58 26.88 8.83
C ALA A 67 2.84 25.95 10.02
N ALA A 68 2.31 24.72 9.98
CA ALA A 68 2.49 23.73 11.05
C ALA A 68 3.96 23.31 11.23
N GLN A 69 4.75 23.17 10.16
CA GLN A 69 6.20 22.92 10.22
C GLN A 69 6.93 24.06 10.95
N ASN A 70 6.46 25.29 10.79
CA ASN A 70 6.95 26.46 11.52
C ASN A 70 6.30 26.63 12.90
N ARG A 71 5.53 25.62 13.37
CA ARG A 71 4.80 25.63 14.65
C ARG A 71 3.80 26.78 14.79
N MET A 72 3.23 27.21 13.67
CA MET A 72 2.25 28.29 13.58
C MET A 72 0.93 27.78 13.02
N THR A 73 -0.16 28.42 13.40
CA THR A 73 -1.44 28.33 12.67
C THR A 73 -1.33 29.10 11.35
N LEU A 74 -2.25 28.86 10.41
CA LEU A 74 -2.24 29.55 9.11
C LEU A 74 -2.38 31.07 9.27
N ASP A 75 -3.23 31.53 10.20
CA ASP A 75 -3.42 32.96 10.45
C ASP A 75 -2.18 33.61 11.08
N GLN A 76 -1.53 32.92 12.02
CA GLN A 76 -0.26 33.38 12.59
C GLN A 76 0.85 33.44 11.54
N PHE A 77 0.91 32.43 10.66
CA PHE A 77 1.87 32.39 9.58
C PHE A 77 1.68 33.54 8.59
N ARG A 78 0.42 33.87 8.25
CA ARG A 78 0.10 35.05 7.43
C ARG A 78 0.60 36.34 8.07
N GLN A 79 0.31 36.55 9.36
CA GLN A 79 0.75 37.75 10.10
C GLN A 79 2.27 37.84 10.17
N ALA A 80 2.96 36.72 10.39
CA ALA A 80 4.41 36.68 10.44
C ALA A 80 5.05 37.07 9.10
N LEU A 81 4.49 36.62 7.97
CA LEU A 81 4.96 37.02 6.64
C LEU A 81 4.79 38.53 6.42
N GLU A 82 3.62 39.09 6.76
CA GLU A 82 3.35 40.52 6.61
C GLU A 82 4.28 41.38 7.48
N GLN A 83 4.60 40.94 8.70
CA GLN A 83 5.57 41.61 9.57
C GLN A 83 7.01 41.60 9.00
N GLN A 84 7.35 40.59 8.22
CA GLN A 84 8.64 40.48 7.52
C GLN A 84 8.63 41.20 6.16
N GLY A 85 7.56 41.93 5.83
CA GLY A 85 7.41 42.62 4.55
C GLY A 85 7.10 41.70 3.35
N GLN A 86 6.76 40.44 3.60
CA GLN A 86 6.41 39.47 2.55
C GLN A 86 4.89 39.37 2.36
N SER A 87 4.43 39.36 1.10
CA SER A 87 3.02 39.19 0.79
C SER A 87 2.58 37.74 0.89
N TYR A 88 1.52 37.48 1.66
CA TYR A 88 0.88 36.16 1.72
C TYR A 88 0.41 35.67 0.34
N ALA A 89 -0.08 36.57 -0.51
CA ALA A 89 -0.49 36.22 -1.87
C ALA A 89 0.71 35.80 -2.74
N ALA A 90 1.85 36.47 -2.59
CA ALA A 90 3.08 36.12 -3.30
C ALA A 90 3.63 34.76 -2.84
N MET A 91 3.63 34.50 -1.53
CA MET A 91 4.00 33.20 -0.96
C MET A 91 3.09 32.08 -1.48
N ARG A 92 1.76 32.32 -1.47
CA ARG A 92 0.78 31.36 -2.00
C ARG A 92 1.04 31.05 -3.47
N GLU A 93 1.37 32.05 -4.29
CA GLU A 93 1.74 31.84 -5.69
C GLU A 93 3.04 31.04 -5.84
N GLN A 94 4.04 31.30 -5.00
CA GLN A 94 5.29 30.54 -5.00
C GLN A 94 5.03 29.05 -4.71
N VAL A 95 4.27 28.75 -3.66
CA VAL A 95 3.91 27.37 -3.31
C VAL A 95 3.15 26.70 -4.45
N ARG A 96 2.24 27.42 -5.14
CA ARG A 96 1.55 26.88 -6.32
C ARG A 96 2.54 26.48 -7.41
N ARG A 97 3.52 27.34 -7.73
CA ARG A 97 4.55 27.04 -8.74
C ARG A 97 5.35 25.80 -8.37
N GLU A 98 5.80 25.71 -7.12
CA GLU A 98 6.54 24.55 -6.60
C GLU A 98 5.73 23.25 -6.71
N MET A 99 4.44 23.28 -6.37
CA MET A 99 3.54 22.12 -6.51
C MET A 99 3.35 21.69 -7.97
N ILE A 100 3.24 22.64 -8.91
CA ILE A 100 3.18 22.34 -10.35
C ILE A 100 4.46 21.64 -10.79
N ILE A 101 5.63 22.15 -10.38
CA ILE A 101 6.93 21.57 -10.72
C ILE A 101 7.07 20.17 -10.17
N GLN A 102 6.72 19.94 -8.90
CA GLN A 102 6.74 18.62 -8.28
C GLN A 102 5.84 17.63 -9.03
N ARG A 103 4.63 18.05 -9.43
CA ARG A 103 3.74 17.22 -10.22
C ARG A 103 4.33 16.89 -11.60
N VAL A 104 4.96 17.86 -12.26
CA VAL A 104 5.63 17.66 -13.56
C VAL A 104 6.82 16.71 -13.42
N GLN A 105 7.62 16.83 -12.36
CA GLN A 105 8.74 15.94 -12.09
C GLN A 105 8.25 14.52 -11.79
N GLY A 106 7.30 14.35 -10.88
CA GLY A 106 6.72 13.04 -10.55
C GLY A 106 6.07 12.37 -11.76
N GLY A 107 5.32 13.12 -12.58
CA GLY A 107 4.73 12.60 -13.81
C GLY A 107 5.78 12.16 -14.85
N ASN A 108 6.90 12.87 -14.98
CA ASN A 108 7.96 12.49 -15.92
C ASN A 108 8.86 11.36 -15.42
N VAL A 109 9.07 11.24 -14.11
CA VAL A 109 9.85 10.15 -13.51
C VAL A 109 9.02 8.86 -13.55
N ASN A 110 7.75 8.91 -13.17
CA ASN A 110 6.86 7.74 -13.21
C ASN A 110 6.58 7.26 -14.65
N GLN A 111 6.57 8.14 -15.64
CA GLN A 111 6.46 7.75 -17.06
C GLN A 111 7.71 7.05 -17.62
N ARG A 112 8.87 7.20 -16.96
CA ARG A 112 10.15 6.62 -17.42
C ARG A 112 10.53 5.34 -16.67
N ILE A 113 9.94 5.10 -15.50
CA ILE A 113 10.13 3.87 -14.73
C ILE A 113 8.94 2.97 -15.06
N GLN A 114 9.08 2.18 -16.12
CA GLN A 114 8.21 1.02 -16.35
C GLN A 114 8.92 -0.17 -15.74
N ILE A 115 8.42 -0.67 -14.61
CA ILE A 115 8.84 -1.97 -14.08
C ILE A 115 7.95 -2.98 -14.80
N THR A 116 8.56 -3.82 -15.63
CA THR A 116 7.86 -4.88 -16.33
C THR A 116 7.67 -6.09 -15.42
N ASP A 117 6.63 -6.89 -15.66
CA ASP A 117 6.43 -8.16 -14.94
C ASP A 117 7.67 -9.05 -15.05
N GLN A 118 8.32 -9.04 -16.22
CA GLN A 118 9.57 -9.76 -16.44
C GLN A 118 10.73 -9.29 -15.54
N GLU A 119 10.84 -7.98 -15.26
CA GLU A 119 11.85 -7.46 -14.34
C GLU A 119 11.54 -7.83 -12.89
N VAL A 120 10.26 -7.86 -12.51
CA VAL A 120 9.82 -8.36 -11.20
C VAL A 120 10.14 -9.84 -11.07
N ASP A 121 9.78 -10.66 -12.05
CA ASP A 121 10.07 -12.09 -12.08
C ASP A 121 11.57 -12.36 -12.01
N ASN A 122 12.36 -11.65 -12.83
CA ASN A 122 13.81 -11.73 -12.81
C ASN A 122 14.37 -11.38 -11.43
N PHE A 123 13.87 -10.32 -10.79
CA PHE A 123 14.27 -9.96 -9.43
C PHE A 123 13.86 -11.03 -8.41
N LEU A 124 12.63 -11.55 -8.46
CA LEU A 124 12.14 -12.60 -7.58
C LEU A 124 12.91 -13.93 -7.72
N THR A 125 13.54 -14.18 -8.88
CA THR A 125 14.44 -15.33 -9.05
C THR A 125 15.82 -15.15 -8.42
N THR A 126 16.22 -13.92 -8.07
CA THR A 126 17.49 -13.66 -7.37
C THR A 126 17.43 -14.14 -5.92
N GLU A 127 18.58 -14.42 -5.31
CA GLU A 127 18.65 -14.80 -3.88
C GLU A 127 18.05 -13.72 -2.97
N GLU A 128 18.26 -12.45 -3.30
CA GLU A 128 17.70 -11.30 -2.56
C GLU A 128 16.17 -11.23 -2.71
N GLY A 129 15.66 -11.40 -3.93
CA GLY A 129 14.23 -11.44 -4.20
C GLY A 129 13.53 -12.62 -3.52
N GLN A 130 14.13 -13.83 -3.59
CA GLN A 130 13.62 -15.00 -2.87
C GLN A 130 13.60 -14.76 -1.37
N LYS A 131 14.69 -14.25 -0.78
CA LYS A 131 14.74 -13.90 0.65
C LYS A 131 13.70 -12.84 1.02
N MET A 132 13.44 -11.85 0.17
CA MET A 132 12.40 -10.85 0.40
C MET A 132 10.99 -11.43 0.32
N ALA A 133 10.75 -12.37 -0.59
CA ALA A 133 9.46 -13.03 -0.78
C ALA A 133 9.20 -14.14 0.25
N GLN A 134 10.22 -14.60 0.98
CA GLN A 134 10.04 -15.61 2.02
C GLN A 134 9.03 -15.15 3.08
N PRO A 135 8.07 -15.99 3.46
CA PRO A 135 7.18 -15.71 4.57
C PRO A 135 7.96 -15.60 5.89
N GLU A 136 7.47 -14.74 6.77
CA GLU A 136 7.90 -14.63 8.15
C GLU A 136 6.89 -15.35 9.05
N TYR A 137 7.43 -16.02 10.07
CA TYR A 137 6.71 -16.82 11.03
C TYR A 137 6.91 -16.22 12.42
N HIS A 138 5.81 -16.03 13.14
CA HIS A 138 5.84 -15.68 14.55
C HIS A 138 5.52 -16.93 15.35
N ILE A 139 6.53 -17.46 16.05
CA ILE A 139 6.46 -18.79 16.66
C ILE A 139 6.64 -18.69 18.17
N LEU A 140 5.77 -19.36 18.91
CA LEU A 140 5.96 -19.63 20.33
C LEU A 140 6.60 -21.01 20.48
N HIS A 141 7.60 -21.11 21.35
CA HIS A 141 8.35 -22.35 21.58
C HIS A 141 8.25 -22.77 23.05
N ALA A 142 8.01 -24.06 23.27
CA ALA A 142 8.11 -24.70 24.57
C ALA A 142 8.98 -25.97 24.48
N LEU A 143 9.82 -26.19 25.50
CA LEU A 143 10.72 -27.33 25.65
C LEU A 143 10.42 -28.01 26.99
N LEU A 144 10.02 -29.28 26.92
CA LEU A 144 10.04 -30.17 28.06
C LEU A 144 11.40 -30.88 28.12
N ALA A 145 12.22 -30.54 29.10
CA ALA A 145 13.54 -31.13 29.23
C ALA A 145 13.46 -32.61 29.64
N VAL A 146 14.17 -33.48 28.93
CA VAL A 146 14.31 -34.90 29.29
C VAL A 146 15.81 -35.21 29.39
N PRO A 147 16.30 -35.75 30.52
CA PRO A 147 17.72 -36.07 30.66
C PRO A 147 18.19 -37.08 29.59
N PRO A 148 19.39 -36.92 29.03
CA PRO A 148 19.91 -37.80 27.97
C PRO A 148 20.14 -39.26 28.43
N GLY A 149 20.08 -39.54 29.73
CA GLY A 149 20.13 -40.89 30.31
C GLY A 149 18.80 -41.41 30.85
N ALA A 150 17.67 -40.76 30.54
CA ALA A 150 16.35 -41.19 30.98
C ALA A 150 16.00 -42.58 30.44
N GLY A 151 15.39 -43.42 31.28
CA GLY A 151 14.91 -44.74 30.86
C GLY A 151 13.71 -44.63 29.89
N SER A 152 13.47 -45.67 29.08
CA SER A 152 12.38 -45.68 28.10
C SER A 152 11.01 -45.32 28.71
N ALA A 153 10.69 -45.87 29.88
CA ALA A 153 9.44 -45.57 30.59
C ALA A 153 9.28 -44.09 30.97
N GLU A 154 10.39 -43.38 31.23
CA GLU A 154 10.35 -41.95 31.54
C GLU A 154 10.17 -41.10 30.27
N ILE A 155 10.81 -41.52 29.17
CA ILE A 155 10.64 -40.89 27.85
C ILE A 155 9.19 -41.06 27.37
N ASP A 156 8.63 -42.26 27.48
CA ASP A 156 7.25 -42.56 27.08
C ASP A 156 6.24 -41.75 27.91
N ALA A 157 6.49 -41.62 29.22
CA ALA A 157 5.64 -40.80 30.10
C ALA A 157 5.72 -39.31 29.75
N ALA A 158 6.91 -38.80 29.40
CA ALA A 158 7.09 -37.42 28.97
C ALA A 158 6.41 -37.16 27.60
N GLN A 159 6.54 -38.08 26.64
CA GLN A 159 5.85 -38.02 25.35
C GLN A 159 4.34 -37.99 25.54
N ALA A 160 3.78 -38.92 26.33
CA ALA A 160 2.34 -38.98 26.59
C ALA A 160 1.80 -37.72 27.27
N HIS A 161 2.60 -37.10 28.15
CA HIS A 161 2.25 -35.82 28.76
C HIS A 161 2.21 -34.70 27.71
N VAL A 162 3.22 -34.63 26.85
CA VAL A 162 3.30 -33.63 25.76
C VAL A 162 2.14 -33.81 24.77
N ASP A 163 1.85 -35.03 24.34
CA ASP A 163 0.74 -35.35 23.43
C ASP A 163 -0.60 -34.86 23.99
N LYS A 164 -0.82 -35.03 25.29
CA LYS A 164 -2.02 -34.54 25.97
C LYS A 164 -2.13 -33.01 25.91
N LEU A 165 -1.02 -32.29 26.09
CA LEU A 165 -1.02 -30.83 25.99
C LEU A 165 -1.23 -30.35 24.56
N VAL A 166 -0.59 -30.99 23.58
CA VAL A 166 -0.82 -30.72 22.15
C VAL A 166 -2.29 -30.94 21.79
N GLY A 167 -2.93 -32.00 22.29
CA GLY A 167 -4.35 -32.25 22.10
C GLY A 167 -5.26 -31.13 22.64
N ARG A 168 -4.92 -30.54 23.80
CA ARG A 168 -5.64 -29.40 24.38
C ARG A 168 -5.48 -28.13 23.55
N ILE A 169 -4.27 -27.85 23.07
CA ILE A 169 -3.98 -26.69 22.22
C ILE A 169 -4.74 -26.82 20.89
N ARG A 170 -4.73 -28.01 20.28
CA ARG A 170 -5.51 -28.32 19.06
C ARG A 170 -7.02 -28.21 19.26
N ALA A 171 -7.50 -28.41 20.49
CA ALA A 171 -8.91 -28.19 20.84
C ALA A 171 -9.27 -26.70 21.04
N GLY A 172 -8.31 -25.78 20.88
CA GLY A 172 -8.52 -24.33 20.93
C GLY A 172 -8.15 -23.67 22.26
N GLU A 173 -7.54 -24.40 23.21
CA GLU A 173 -6.99 -23.77 24.41
C GLU A 173 -5.73 -22.95 24.09
N SER A 174 -5.52 -21.82 24.78
CA SER A 174 -4.32 -20.97 24.56
C SER A 174 -3.04 -21.73 24.85
N PHE A 175 -2.07 -21.61 23.94
CA PHE A 175 -0.75 -22.23 24.06
C PHE A 175 -0.07 -21.87 25.39
N GLU A 176 0.03 -20.59 25.72
CA GLU A 176 0.69 -20.10 26.91
C GLU A 176 0.02 -20.59 28.19
N GLN A 177 -1.32 -20.63 28.21
CA GLN A 177 -2.09 -21.14 29.35
C GLN A 177 -1.86 -22.65 29.54
N VAL A 178 -1.91 -23.43 28.46
CA VAL A 178 -1.69 -24.88 28.53
C VAL A 178 -0.28 -25.19 29.02
N ILE A 179 0.73 -24.53 28.45
CA ILE A 179 2.14 -24.75 28.82
C ILE A 179 2.41 -24.29 30.27
N SER A 180 1.93 -23.12 30.67
CA SER A 180 2.11 -22.61 32.04
C SER A 180 1.34 -23.40 33.11
N SER A 181 0.26 -24.09 32.73
CA SER A 181 -0.48 -24.99 33.64
C SER A 181 0.32 -26.26 34.01
N SER A 182 1.35 -26.60 33.22
CA SER A 182 2.20 -27.75 33.46
C SER A 182 3.21 -27.44 34.57
N THR A 183 3.11 -28.15 35.69
CA THR A 183 3.93 -27.91 36.90
C THR A 183 4.60 -29.19 37.41
N GLY A 184 5.56 -29.06 38.33
CA GLY A 184 6.25 -30.18 38.94
C GLY A 184 7.25 -30.85 38.00
N LYS A 185 7.15 -32.18 37.83
CA LYS A 185 8.11 -32.98 37.03
C LYS A 185 8.15 -32.57 35.55
N TYR A 186 7.05 -32.06 35.00
CA TYR A 186 6.95 -31.67 33.59
C TYR A 186 6.89 -30.16 33.42
N THR A 187 7.98 -29.48 33.75
CA THR A 187 8.08 -28.03 33.58
C THR A 187 8.64 -27.70 32.20
N PHE A 188 8.02 -26.75 31.52
CA PHE A 188 8.47 -26.28 30.20
C PHE A 188 9.35 -25.03 30.33
N SER A 189 10.34 -24.92 29.44
CA SER A 189 11.12 -23.71 29.22
C SER A 189 10.97 -23.25 27.77
N GLY A 190 11.22 -21.98 27.48
CA GLY A 190 11.02 -21.42 26.15
C GLY A 190 10.28 -20.08 26.21
N GLY A 191 9.74 -19.66 25.07
CA GLY A 191 9.02 -18.41 24.96
C GLY A 191 8.78 -18.00 23.52
N ASP A 192 8.50 -16.73 23.34
CA ASP A 192 8.27 -16.14 22.04
C ASP A 192 9.59 -16.00 21.26
N LEU A 193 9.63 -16.60 20.08
CA LEU A 193 10.75 -16.49 19.14
C LEU A 193 10.67 -15.19 18.32
N GLY A 194 9.56 -14.47 18.34
CA GLY A 194 9.33 -13.30 17.50
C GLY A 194 9.21 -13.67 16.03
N TRP A 195 9.23 -12.65 15.17
CA TRP A 195 9.16 -12.80 13.72
C TRP A 195 10.49 -13.28 13.15
N ARG A 196 10.49 -14.41 12.45
CA ARG A 196 11.67 -14.96 11.78
C ARG A 196 11.31 -15.58 10.43
N LYS A 197 12.24 -15.50 9.47
CA LYS A 197 12.15 -16.24 8.20
C LYS A 197 12.56 -17.69 8.40
N ARG A 198 12.26 -18.56 7.42
CA ARG A 198 12.60 -19.98 7.49
C ARG A 198 14.09 -20.21 7.78
N ASP A 199 14.95 -19.42 7.13
CA ASP A 199 16.40 -19.55 7.25
C ASP A 199 16.94 -19.09 8.62
N ASP A 200 16.20 -18.24 9.33
CA ASP A 200 16.56 -17.73 10.66
C ASP A 200 15.96 -18.58 11.79
N LEU A 201 15.14 -19.58 11.47
CA LEU A 201 14.60 -20.51 12.46
C LEU A 201 15.67 -21.54 12.87
N PRO A 202 15.67 -21.98 14.15
CA PRO A 202 16.42 -23.15 14.54
C PRO A 202 16.11 -24.33 13.61
N SER A 203 17.14 -25.05 13.15
CA SER A 203 17.00 -26.13 12.16
C SER A 203 16.02 -27.23 12.57
N LEU A 204 15.82 -27.44 13.86
CA LEU A 204 14.83 -28.38 14.39
C LEU A 204 13.38 -28.01 14.03
N PHE A 205 13.12 -26.74 13.71
CA PHE A 205 11.79 -26.20 13.42
C PHE A 205 11.60 -25.82 11.96
N SER A 206 12.67 -25.74 11.17
CA SER A 206 12.61 -25.27 9.78
C SER A 206 11.73 -26.14 8.90
N ASP A 207 11.61 -27.45 9.20
CA ASP A 207 10.74 -28.37 8.47
C ASP A 207 9.30 -28.35 8.96
N ALA A 208 9.10 -28.23 10.28
CA ALA A 208 7.77 -28.26 10.88
C ALA A 208 7.01 -26.94 10.74
N ALA A 209 7.67 -25.80 10.96
CA ALA A 209 7.02 -24.50 11.02
C ALA A 209 6.29 -24.09 9.72
N PRO A 210 6.83 -24.33 8.51
CA PRO A 210 6.19 -23.87 7.28
C PRO A 210 4.87 -24.58 6.96
N GLY A 211 4.69 -25.80 7.48
CA GLY A 211 3.46 -26.59 7.34
C GLY A 211 2.33 -26.17 8.27
N LEU A 212 2.60 -25.32 9.28
CA LEU A 212 1.59 -24.86 10.23
C LEU A 212 0.82 -23.65 9.70
N ALA A 213 -0.50 -23.69 9.87
CA ALA A 213 -1.36 -22.52 9.73
C ALA A 213 -1.23 -21.60 10.96
N ALA A 214 -1.60 -20.32 10.83
CA ALA A 214 -1.70 -19.43 11.98
C ALA A 214 -2.75 -19.97 12.98
N GLY A 215 -2.38 -20.04 14.26
CA GLY A 215 -3.15 -20.68 15.31
C GLY A 215 -2.91 -22.17 15.51
N GLU A 216 -1.99 -22.79 14.75
CA GLU A 216 -1.74 -24.23 14.80
C GLU A 216 -0.49 -24.58 15.62
N THR A 217 -0.48 -25.77 16.25
CA THR A 217 0.67 -26.32 16.97
C THR A 217 1.23 -27.57 16.30
N SER A 218 2.56 -27.71 16.31
CA SER A 218 3.24 -28.88 15.78
C SER A 218 2.93 -30.14 16.57
N ASP A 219 3.20 -31.29 15.95
CA ASP A 219 3.46 -32.50 16.72
C ASP A 219 4.73 -32.34 17.60
N PRO A 220 4.89 -33.15 18.65
CA PRO A 220 6.07 -33.07 19.52
C PRO A 220 7.34 -33.43 18.77
N ILE A 221 8.32 -32.53 18.79
CA ILE A 221 9.59 -32.69 18.10
C ILE A 221 10.64 -33.16 19.12
N ARG A 222 11.15 -34.37 18.94
CA ARG A 222 12.15 -34.95 19.85
C ARG A 222 13.56 -34.47 19.51
N SER A 223 14.34 -34.14 20.54
CA SER A 223 15.76 -33.80 20.48
C SER A 223 16.52 -34.42 21.66
N ASP A 224 17.84 -34.22 21.70
CA ASP A 224 18.69 -34.65 22.83
C ASP A 224 18.38 -33.90 24.13
N SER A 225 17.77 -32.72 24.05
CA SER A 225 17.38 -31.94 25.24
C SER A 225 15.96 -32.26 25.71
N GLY A 226 15.17 -33.01 24.94
CA GLY A 226 13.83 -33.46 25.31
C GLY A 226 12.80 -33.27 24.19
N PHE A 227 11.63 -32.74 24.53
CA PHE A 227 10.52 -32.56 23.60
C PHE A 227 10.23 -31.07 23.37
N HIS A 228 10.28 -30.66 22.11
CA HIS A 228 9.95 -29.32 21.68
C HIS A 228 8.54 -29.28 21.09
N ILE A 229 7.81 -28.22 21.38
CA ILE A 229 6.52 -27.88 20.79
C ILE A 229 6.65 -26.47 20.25
N ILE A 230 6.20 -26.28 19.01
CA ILE A 230 6.05 -24.96 18.43
C ILE A 230 4.58 -24.66 18.16
N TYR A 231 4.21 -23.40 18.31
CA TYR A 231 2.90 -22.88 17.97
C TYR A 231 3.06 -21.68 17.05
N MET A 232 2.35 -21.69 15.94
CA MET A 232 2.33 -20.61 14.96
C MET A 232 1.37 -19.53 15.45
N ALA A 233 1.88 -18.48 16.09
CA ALA A 233 1.04 -17.37 16.52
C ALA A 233 0.48 -16.62 15.30
N GLU A 234 1.38 -16.24 14.39
CA GLU A 234 1.02 -15.53 13.17
C GLU A 234 1.97 -15.92 12.02
N LYS A 235 1.50 -15.72 10.78
CA LYS A 235 2.27 -15.93 9.56
C LYS A 235 1.98 -14.76 8.63
N ARG A 236 3.02 -14.10 8.12
CA ARG A 236 2.90 -12.95 7.22
C ARG A 236 3.90 -13.02 6.08
N GLY A 237 3.59 -12.38 4.96
CA GLY A 237 4.38 -12.54 3.75
C GLY A 237 4.21 -13.93 3.12
N GLY A 238 4.97 -14.20 2.05
CA GLY A 238 4.67 -15.28 1.11
C GLY A 238 3.61 -14.89 0.08
N GLU A 239 3.39 -15.74 -0.92
CA GLU A 239 2.37 -15.53 -1.95
C GLU A 239 0.97 -15.55 -1.32
N GLN A 240 0.49 -14.40 -0.90
CA GLN A 240 -0.94 -14.19 -0.73
C GLN A 240 -1.48 -13.87 -2.12
N MET A 241 -1.95 -14.91 -2.83
CA MET A 241 -2.66 -14.70 -4.08
C MET A 241 -3.94 -13.92 -3.77
N VAL A 242 -3.90 -12.61 -3.97
CA VAL A 242 -5.09 -11.77 -3.97
C VAL A 242 -5.68 -11.89 -5.36
N ALA A 243 -6.82 -12.57 -5.47
CA ALA A 243 -7.56 -12.65 -6.72
C ALA A 243 -7.93 -11.23 -7.16
N GLN A 244 -7.38 -10.78 -8.30
CA GLN A 244 -7.77 -9.52 -8.91
C GLN A 244 -8.66 -9.80 -10.12
N THR A 245 -9.62 -8.92 -10.37
CA THR A 245 -10.52 -9.01 -11.51
C THR A 245 -10.36 -7.77 -12.37
N LYS A 246 -10.17 -7.96 -13.68
CA LYS A 246 -10.22 -6.88 -14.66
C LYS A 246 -11.65 -6.76 -15.19
N VAL A 247 -12.27 -5.59 -15.03
CA VAL A 247 -13.70 -5.41 -15.29
C VAL A 247 -13.98 -4.11 -16.05
N ARG A 248 -15.04 -4.12 -16.86
CA ARG A 248 -15.58 -2.93 -17.53
C ARG A 248 -17.02 -2.68 -17.09
N HIS A 249 -17.45 -1.42 -17.09
CA HIS A 249 -18.84 -1.07 -16.78
C HIS A 249 -19.40 0.06 -17.65
N ILE A 250 -20.73 0.17 -17.67
CA ILE A 250 -21.47 1.32 -18.19
C ILE A 250 -22.38 1.79 -17.06
N LEU A 251 -22.12 2.98 -16.51
CA LEU A 251 -22.88 3.51 -15.39
C LEU A 251 -24.02 4.41 -15.91
N VAL A 252 -25.26 4.12 -15.52
CA VAL A 252 -26.43 4.97 -15.80
C VAL A 252 -27.07 5.42 -14.49
N LYS A 253 -27.17 6.73 -14.29
CA LYS A 253 -27.64 7.35 -13.05
C LYS A 253 -29.08 7.81 -13.18
N PRO A 254 -29.98 7.39 -12.27
CA PRO A 254 -31.27 8.03 -12.16
C PRO A 254 -31.11 9.52 -11.82
N SER A 255 -32.01 10.33 -12.34
CA SER A 255 -32.04 11.77 -12.13
C SER A 255 -33.49 12.27 -12.07
N GLU A 256 -33.69 13.57 -11.89
CA GLU A 256 -35.04 14.16 -11.90
C GLU A 256 -35.77 13.96 -13.24
N ILE A 257 -35.01 13.71 -14.32
CA ILE A 257 -35.53 13.49 -15.67
C ILE A 257 -35.49 12.02 -16.10
N MET A 258 -34.75 11.17 -15.38
CA MET A 258 -34.61 9.75 -15.68
C MET A 258 -34.94 8.92 -14.44
N THR A 259 -36.08 8.23 -14.48
CA THR A 259 -36.50 7.36 -13.38
C THR A 259 -35.58 6.16 -13.23
N ASP A 260 -35.63 5.51 -12.07
CA ASP A 260 -34.85 4.31 -11.81
C ASP A 260 -35.20 3.16 -12.77
N GLU A 261 -36.48 3.02 -13.12
CA GLU A 261 -36.96 2.03 -14.08
C GLU A 261 -36.44 2.31 -15.49
N GLN A 262 -36.43 3.58 -15.92
CA GLN A 262 -35.84 3.96 -17.21
C GLN A 262 -34.33 3.73 -17.26
N ALA A 263 -33.61 3.99 -16.16
CA ALA A 263 -32.18 3.71 -16.07
C ALA A 263 -31.89 2.21 -16.19
N ARG A 264 -32.68 1.38 -15.50
CA ARG A 264 -32.63 -0.08 -15.62
C ARG A 264 -32.93 -0.57 -17.03
N ASP A 265 -33.97 -0.03 -17.66
CA ASP A 265 -34.38 -0.43 -19.01
C ASP A 265 -33.29 -0.06 -20.03
N LEU A 266 -32.66 1.11 -19.87
CA LEU A 266 -31.54 1.53 -20.72
C LEU A 266 -30.36 0.56 -20.60
N VAL A 267 -29.88 0.22 -19.40
CA VAL A 267 -28.76 -0.71 -19.27
C VAL A 267 -29.12 -2.12 -19.76
N ALA A 268 -30.39 -2.55 -19.64
CA ALA A 268 -30.86 -3.81 -20.20
C ALA A 268 -30.84 -3.79 -21.74
N GLU A 269 -31.22 -2.68 -22.37
CA GLU A 269 -31.11 -2.48 -23.81
C GLU A 269 -29.65 -2.51 -24.26
N LEU A 270 -28.76 -1.78 -23.56
CA LEU A 270 -27.32 -1.74 -23.86
C LEU A 270 -26.69 -3.13 -23.75
N LYS A 271 -27.06 -3.93 -22.74
CA LYS A 271 -26.67 -5.33 -22.64
C LYS A 271 -27.11 -6.12 -23.88
N SER A 272 -28.38 -5.98 -24.29
CA SER A 272 -28.89 -6.70 -25.47
C SER A 272 -28.15 -6.32 -26.75
N ARG A 273 -27.78 -5.05 -26.91
CA ARG A 273 -26.99 -4.54 -28.04
C ARG A 273 -25.56 -5.10 -28.03
N ALA A 274 -24.91 -5.11 -26.88
CA ALA A 274 -23.58 -5.70 -26.72
C ALA A 274 -23.59 -7.22 -27.04
N LEU A 275 -24.59 -7.95 -26.53
CA LEU A 275 -24.77 -9.38 -26.85
C LEU A 275 -25.09 -9.64 -28.32
N ALA A 276 -25.70 -8.67 -29.02
CA ALA A 276 -25.94 -8.73 -30.46
C ALA A 276 -24.69 -8.42 -31.31
N GLY A 277 -23.56 -8.09 -30.68
CA GLY A 277 -22.27 -7.89 -31.34
C GLY A 277 -21.81 -6.44 -31.46
N GLU A 278 -22.52 -5.48 -30.85
CA GLU A 278 -22.03 -4.11 -30.74
C GLU A 278 -20.87 -4.02 -29.72
N ASP A 279 -19.88 -3.16 -29.97
CA ASP A 279 -18.71 -3.04 -29.09
C ASP A 279 -19.11 -2.43 -27.75
N PHE A 280 -18.85 -3.15 -26.66
CA PHE A 280 -19.15 -2.68 -25.30
C PHE A 280 -18.42 -1.38 -24.96
N GLY A 281 -17.21 -1.19 -25.48
CA GLY A 281 -16.42 0.02 -25.23
C GLY A 281 -17.01 1.24 -25.92
N ASP A 282 -17.55 1.09 -27.13
CA ASP A 282 -18.27 2.17 -27.81
C ASP A 282 -19.56 2.54 -27.07
N LEU A 283 -20.34 1.55 -26.62
CA LEU A 283 -21.51 1.78 -25.77
C LEU A 283 -21.11 2.49 -24.46
N ALA A 284 -19.99 2.10 -23.84
CA ALA A 284 -19.51 2.75 -22.62
C ALA A 284 -19.10 4.21 -22.86
N ARG A 285 -18.43 4.52 -23.97
CA ARG A 285 -18.05 5.90 -24.32
C ARG A 285 -19.26 6.80 -24.55
N GLU A 286 -20.33 6.25 -25.10
CA GLU A 286 -21.53 7.00 -25.45
C GLU A 286 -22.48 7.18 -24.27
N TYR A 287 -22.71 6.13 -23.48
CA TYR A 287 -23.78 6.10 -22.48
C TYR A 287 -23.31 6.15 -21.03
N SER A 288 -22.05 5.83 -20.72
CA SER A 288 -21.60 5.78 -19.32
C SER A 288 -21.44 7.18 -18.72
N GLU A 289 -22.09 7.39 -17.58
CA GLU A 289 -22.01 8.60 -16.77
C GLU A 289 -20.86 8.57 -15.74
N ASP A 290 -19.99 7.56 -15.83
CA ASP A 290 -18.69 7.56 -15.18
C ASP A 290 -17.61 8.07 -16.15
N ILE A 291 -17.38 9.39 -16.11
CA ILE A 291 -16.44 10.08 -16.99
C ILE A 291 -15.02 9.49 -16.93
N GLY A 292 -14.62 8.92 -15.78
CA GLY A 292 -13.29 8.35 -15.59
C GLY A 292 -13.04 7.10 -16.43
N SER A 293 -14.03 6.22 -16.53
CA SER A 293 -13.93 4.96 -17.27
C SER A 293 -14.58 5.00 -18.64
N ALA A 294 -15.60 5.85 -18.85
CA ALA A 294 -16.35 5.95 -20.11
C ALA A 294 -15.42 6.15 -21.32
N GLN A 295 -14.47 7.08 -21.23
CA GLN A 295 -13.52 7.38 -22.32
C GLN A 295 -12.60 6.19 -22.64
N GLU A 296 -12.34 5.34 -21.66
CA GLU A 296 -11.53 4.12 -21.77
C GLU A 296 -12.36 2.89 -22.15
N GLY A 297 -13.60 3.09 -22.62
CA GLY A 297 -14.50 1.98 -22.98
C GLY A 297 -15.04 1.22 -21.77
N GLY A 298 -15.17 1.92 -20.64
CA GLY A 298 -15.69 1.39 -19.38
C GLY A 298 -14.65 0.67 -18.52
N ASP A 299 -13.37 0.64 -18.90
CA ASP A 299 -12.30 -0.06 -18.14
C ASP A 299 -12.11 0.55 -16.75
N LEU A 300 -12.19 -0.31 -15.73
CA LEU A 300 -11.92 0.03 -14.33
C LEU A 300 -10.54 -0.47 -13.88
N GLY A 301 -9.77 -1.10 -14.78
CA GLY A 301 -8.48 -1.70 -14.50
C GLY A 301 -8.59 -2.99 -13.69
N TRP A 302 -7.46 -3.40 -13.09
CA TRP A 302 -7.40 -4.53 -12.16
C TRP A 302 -7.90 -4.09 -10.78
N THR A 303 -8.82 -4.86 -10.23
CA THR A 303 -9.53 -4.53 -8.99
C THR A 303 -9.36 -5.65 -7.97
N SER A 304 -9.14 -5.30 -6.71
CA SER A 304 -8.98 -6.24 -5.59
C SER A 304 -10.28 -6.35 -4.77
N PRO A 305 -10.50 -7.45 -4.01
CA PRO A 305 -11.69 -7.62 -3.18
C PRO A 305 -11.88 -6.45 -2.20
N GLY A 306 -13.11 -5.95 -2.10
CA GLY A 306 -13.46 -4.80 -1.25
C GLY A 306 -13.13 -3.41 -1.83
N GLN A 307 -12.59 -3.32 -3.05
CA GLN A 307 -12.43 -2.02 -3.73
C GLN A 307 -13.72 -1.53 -4.39
N MET A 308 -14.64 -2.44 -4.72
CA MET A 308 -15.92 -2.13 -5.35
C MET A 308 -17.07 -2.11 -4.34
N VAL A 309 -18.21 -1.55 -4.74
CA VAL A 309 -19.43 -1.61 -3.93
C VAL A 309 -19.98 -3.05 -3.90
N PRO A 310 -20.59 -3.49 -2.78
CA PRO A 310 -20.94 -4.91 -2.58
C PRO A 310 -21.78 -5.51 -3.70
N GLU A 311 -22.76 -4.77 -4.21
CA GLU A 311 -23.67 -5.24 -5.26
C GLU A 311 -22.93 -5.46 -6.58
N PHE A 312 -22.02 -4.55 -6.92
CA PHE A 312 -21.17 -4.66 -8.12
C PHE A 312 -20.17 -5.81 -7.99
N GLU A 313 -19.51 -5.93 -6.84
CA GLU A 313 -18.53 -7.00 -6.59
C GLU A 313 -19.19 -8.39 -6.64
N GLN A 314 -20.42 -8.52 -6.11
CA GLN A 314 -21.16 -9.77 -6.18
C GLN A 314 -21.48 -10.18 -7.62
N ALA A 315 -21.94 -9.23 -8.45
CA ALA A 315 -22.23 -9.50 -9.86
C ALA A 315 -20.96 -9.81 -10.66
N MET A 316 -19.88 -9.07 -10.40
CA MET A 316 -18.56 -9.28 -10.99
C MET A 316 -18.04 -10.69 -10.70
N ASN A 317 -18.10 -11.12 -9.44
CA ASN A 317 -17.61 -12.44 -9.02
C ASN A 317 -18.50 -13.61 -9.52
N ALA A 318 -19.77 -13.35 -9.83
CA ALA A 318 -20.70 -14.34 -10.35
C ALA A 318 -20.67 -14.48 -11.88
N THR A 319 -20.12 -13.49 -12.58
CA THR A 319 -20.04 -13.46 -14.05
C THR A 319 -18.77 -14.15 -14.51
N THR A 320 -18.85 -15.04 -15.51
CA THR A 320 -17.66 -15.70 -16.03
C THR A 320 -16.81 -14.74 -16.86
N VAL A 321 -15.53 -15.06 -17.01
CA VAL A 321 -14.61 -14.28 -17.84
C VAL A 321 -15.19 -14.13 -19.26
N ASP A 322 -15.10 -12.91 -19.79
CA ASP A 322 -15.62 -12.48 -21.09
C ASP A 322 -17.16 -12.48 -21.25
N GLU A 323 -17.93 -12.66 -20.17
CA GLU A 323 -19.39 -12.49 -20.18
C GLU A 323 -19.85 -11.12 -19.65
N ILE A 324 -21.11 -10.76 -19.97
CA ILE A 324 -21.77 -9.52 -19.53
C ILE A 324 -22.81 -9.87 -18.47
N SER A 325 -22.68 -9.29 -17.27
CA SER A 325 -23.61 -9.49 -16.16
C SER A 325 -25.03 -9.02 -16.48
N ASP A 326 -26.00 -9.38 -15.66
CA ASP A 326 -27.29 -8.68 -15.64
C ASP A 326 -27.12 -7.23 -15.10
N PRO A 327 -28.08 -6.31 -15.40
CA PRO A 327 -28.11 -4.99 -14.79
C PRO A 327 -27.98 -5.01 -13.27
N VAL A 328 -27.06 -4.21 -12.72
CA VAL A 328 -26.72 -4.22 -11.29
C VAL A 328 -27.11 -2.90 -10.66
N ARG A 329 -28.05 -2.92 -9.71
CA ARG A 329 -28.37 -1.72 -8.94
C ARG A 329 -27.31 -1.49 -7.87
N SER A 330 -26.75 -0.28 -7.81
CA SER A 330 -25.84 0.17 -6.75
C SER A 330 -26.25 1.53 -6.18
N GLN A 331 -25.50 2.02 -5.19
CA GLN A 331 -25.66 3.38 -4.67
C GLN A 331 -25.35 4.49 -5.69
N PHE A 332 -24.64 4.17 -6.79
CA PHE A 332 -24.26 5.15 -7.81
C PHE A 332 -25.21 5.17 -9.00
N GLY A 333 -26.04 4.16 -9.19
CA GLY A 333 -26.87 4.00 -10.39
C GLY A 333 -27.10 2.54 -10.74
N TRP A 334 -27.30 2.29 -12.04
CA TRP A 334 -27.35 0.99 -12.69
C TRP A 334 -26.11 0.73 -13.53
#